data_AF-A0A8W7P538-F1
#
_entry.id   AF-A0A8W7P538-F1
#
_cell.length_a   1.000
_cell.length_b   1.000
_cell.length_c   1.000
_cell.angle_alpha   90.00
_cell.angle_beta   90.00
_cell.angle_gamma   90.00
#
_symmetry.space_group_name_H-M   'P 1'
#
loop_
_entity.id
_entity.type
_entity.pdbx_description
1 polymer ?
#
loop_
_entity_poly.entity_id
_entity_poly.type
_entity_poly.pdbx_seq_one_letter_code
_entity_poly.pdbx_strand_id
1 'polypeptide(L)'
;MVTKHFALLFSVRPLDPNTKLERYACHLYAQTLRHLPVILRRWFNGLNHRYSTIVSKITANSVSGLLCQEEFQALLERKDRQDNMQIKVHSALRQVMAVYSIDEAKVELHITLPSNFPLGAVTVEGGKQIGGRLQSRQVVMQLSIFLTHQVKCNGGN
;
A
#
# COMPACT_ATOMS: atom_id res chain seq x y z
N MET A 1 14.34 -3.14 -19.20
CA MET A 1 13.46 -3.55 -20.32
C MET A 1 12.25 -4.41 -19.88
N VAL A 2 12.34 -5.15 -18.77
CA VAL A 2 11.24 -6.02 -18.25
C VAL A 2 10.07 -5.24 -17.62
N THR A 3 10.32 -4.07 -17.01
CA THR A 3 9.31 -3.31 -16.26
C THR A 3 8.22 -2.67 -17.15
N LYS A 4 8.56 -2.29 -18.39
CA LYS A 4 7.57 -1.73 -19.35
C LYS A 4 6.64 -2.80 -19.92
N HIS A 5 7.10 -4.05 -20.00
CA HIS A 5 6.28 -5.17 -20.51
C HIS A 5 5.24 -5.63 -19.48
N PHE A 6 5.51 -5.44 -18.18
CA PHE A 6 4.53 -5.71 -17.12
C PHE A 6 3.42 -4.65 -17.08
N ALA A 7 3.69 -3.35 -17.27
CA ALA A 7 2.63 -2.33 -17.24
C ALA A 7 1.52 -2.56 -18.29
N LEU A 8 1.87 -3.11 -19.46
CA LEU A 8 0.89 -3.48 -20.50
C LEU A 8 0.05 -4.74 -20.14
N LEU A 9 0.47 -5.56 -19.17
CA LEU A 9 -0.26 -6.74 -18.69
C LEU A 9 -1.38 -6.41 -17.67
N PHE A 10 -1.44 -5.18 -17.16
CA PHE A 10 -2.48 -4.78 -16.19
C PHE A 10 -3.61 -3.98 -16.84
N SER A 11 -3.40 -3.44 -18.04
CA SER A 11 -4.45 -2.88 -18.91
C SER A 11 -5.07 -3.99 -19.78
N VAL A 12 -5.39 -5.13 -19.17
CA VAL A 12 -6.16 -6.18 -19.85
C VAL A 12 -7.59 -5.66 -19.91
N ARG A 13 -7.95 -5.10 -21.06
CA ARG A 13 -9.35 -5.02 -21.52
C ARG A 13 -9.98 -6.42 -21.39
N PRO A 14 -11.28 -6.52 -21.18
CA PRO A 14 -11.93 -7.81 -20.96
C PRO A 14 -11.62 -8.77 -22.12
N LEU A 15 -10.81 -9.78 -21.77
CA LEU A 15 -10.70 -11.10 -22.38
C LEU A 15 -10.39 -11.17 -23.88
N ASP A 16 -9.12 -10.94 -24.26
CA ASP A 16 -8.61 -11.49 -25.52
C ASP A 16 -8.49 -13.02 -25.40
N PRO A 17 -9.20 -13.83 -26.22
CA PRO A 17 -9.20 -15.29 -26.14
C PRO A 17 -7.83 -15.93 -26.48
N ASN A 18 -6.90 -15.14 -27.03
CA ASN A 18 -5.52 -15.57 -27.33
C ASN A 18 -4.53 -15.34 -26.17
N THR A 19 -5.00 -14.90 -25.00
CA THR A 19 -4.14 -14.65 -23.85
C THR A 19 -3.68 -15.97 -23.22
N LYS A 20 -2.36 -16.18 -23.12
CA LYS A 20 -1.79 -17.36 -22.43
C LYS A 20 -2.29 -17.45 -20.97
N LEU A 21 -2.59 -18.66 -20.50
CA LEU A 21 -3.10 -18.94 -19.14
C LEU A 21 -2.25 -18.28 -18.04
N GLU A 22 -0.93 -18.26 -18.20
CA GLU A 22 0.02 -17.66 -17.26
C GLU A 22 -0.22 -16.16 -17.06
N ARG A 23 -0.50 -15.43 -18.16
CA ARG A 23 -0.79 -13.99 -18.11
C ARG A 23 -2.11 -13.74 -17.40
N TYR A 24 -3.11 -14.59 -17.66
CA TYR A 24 -4.39 -14.52 -17.00
C TYR A 24 -4.28 -14.77 -15.49
N ALA A 25 -3.52 -15.79 -15.07
CA ALA A 25 -3.25 -16.08 -13.66
C ALA A 25 -2.53 -14.91 -12.96
N CYS A 26 -1.51 -14.33 -13.59
CA CYS A 26 -0.82 -13.14 -13.08
C CYS A 26 -1.76 -11.94 -12.94
N HIS A 27 -2.64 -11.72 -13.93
CA HIS A 27 -3.62 -10.64 -13.90
C HIS A 27 -4.63 -10.85 -12.77
N LEU A 28 -5.21 -12.04 -12.64
CA LEU A 28 -6.13 -12.37 -11.54
C LEU A 28 -5.46 -12.18 -10.19
N TYR A 29 -4.23 -12.65 -10.03
CA TYR A 29 -3.45 -12.47 -8.80
C TYR A 29 -3.27 -10.99 -8.45
N ALA A 30 -2.89 -10.18 -9.43
CA ALA A 30 -2.76 -8.73 -9.29
C ALA A 30 -4.07 -8.04 -8.91
N GLN A 31 -5.18 -8.37 -9.58
CA GLN A 31 -6.49 -7.79 -9.24
C GLN A 31 -6.94 -8.22 -7.85
N THR A 32 -6.63 -9.46 -7.45
CA THR A 32 -6.92 -9.95 -6.10
C THR A 32 -6.12 -9.19 -5.05
N LEU A 33 -4.82 -8.92 -5.29
CA LEU A 33 -4.01 -8.06 -4.41
C LEU A 33 -4.61 -6.65 -4.30
N ARG A 34 -5.06 -6.06 -5.42
CA ARG A 34 -5.61 -4.70 -5.46
C ARG A 34 -6.94 -4.57 -4.71
N HIS A 35 -7.87 -5.49 -4.98
CA HIS A 35 -9.26 -5.36 -4.54
C HIS A 35 -9.57 -6.16 -3.28
N LEU A 36 -8.86 -7.26 -3.03
CA LEU A 36 -9.09 -8.17 -1.91
C LEU A 36 -7.81 -8.43 -1.07
N PRO A 37 -7.05 -7.39 -0.68
CA PRO A 37 -5.77 -7.56 0.00
C PRO A 37 -5.90 -8.30 1.35
N VAL A 38 -7.02 -8.14 2.06
CA VAL A 38 -7.24 -8.79 3.36
C VAL A 38 -7.36 -10.31 3.22
N ILE A 39 -8.12 -10.80 2.25
CA ILE A 39 -8.28 -12.24 1.99
C ILE A 39 -6.93 -12.85 1.61
N LEU A 40 -6.19 -12.14 0.75
CA LEU A 40 -4.92 -12.64 0.25
C LEU A 40 -3.82 -12.62 1.31
N ARG A 41 -3.81 -11.61 2.21
CA ARG A 41 -2.95 -11.60 3.42
C ARG A 41 -3.24 -12.78 4.32
N ARG A 42 -4.52 -13.13 4.55
CA ARG A 42 -4.89 -14.30 5.36
C ARG A 42 -4.36 -15.59 4.75
N TRP A 43 -4.56 -15.78 3.44
CA TRP A 43 -4.01 -16.94 2.73
C TRP A 43 -2.48 -16.98 2.81
N PHE A 44 -1.82 -15.85 2.52
CA PHE A 44 -0.36 -15.72 2.56
C PHE A 44 0.23 -16.08 3.94
N ASN A 45 -0.39 -15.60 5.02
CA ASN A 45 0.03 -15.90 6.40
C ASN A 45 -0.20 -17.37 6.79
N GLY A 46 -1.09 -18.09 6.09
CA GLY A 46 -1.31 -19.52 6.27
C GLY A 46 -0.33 -20.42 5.49
N LEU A 47 0.52 -19.84 4.63
CA LEU A 47 1.51 -20.59 3.87
C LEU A 47 2.70 -20.99 4.76
N ASN A 48 3.30 -22.15 4.46
CA ASN A 48 4.60 -22.48 5.04
C ASN A 48 5.70 -21.52 4.55
N HIS A 49 6.82 -21.48 5.26
CA HIS A 49 7.91 -20.52 5.01
C HIS A 49 8.47 -20.57 3.58
N ARG A 50 8.55 -21.76 2.97
CA ARG A 50 9.04 -21.92 1.59
C ARG A 50 8.12 -21.22 0.60
N TYR A 51 6.81 -21.46 0.69
CA TYR A 51 5.85 -20.89 -0.25
C TYR A 51 5.63 -19.39 0.00
N SER A 52 5.58 -18.94 1.26
CA SER A 52 5.46 -17.51 1.56
C SER A 52 6.66 -16.71 1.04
N THR A 53 7.87 -17.26 1.11
CA THR A 53 9.07 -16.63 0.53
C THR A 53 8.97 -16.46 -0.98
N ILE A 54 8.49 -17.50 -1.69
CA ILE A 54 8.31 -17.44 -3.16
C ILE A 54 7.26 -16.40 -3.53
N VAL A 55 6.09 -16.46 -2.89
CA VAL A 55 4.98 -15.52 -3.13
C VAL A 55 5.40 -14.08 -2.83
N SER A 56 6.15 -13.87 -1.74
CA SER A 56 6.67 -12.54 -1.36
C SER A 56 7.58 -11.97 -2.45
N LYS A 57 8.51 -12.77 -2.98
CA LYS A 57 9.42 -12.34 -4.07
C LYS A 57 8.67 -12.01 -5.36
N ILE A 58 7.72 -12.87 -5.77
CA ILE A 58 6.90 -12.63 -6.97
C ILE A 58 6.11 -11.32 -6.81
N THR A 59 5.48 -11.14 -5.65
CA THR A 59 4.69 -9.94 -5.36
C THR A 59 5.53 -8.67 -5.36
N ALA A 60 6.70 -8.71 -4.71
CA ALA A 60 7.63 -7.59 -4.64
C ALA A 60 8.13 -7.15 -6.03
N ASN A 61 8.46 -8.11 -6.88
CA ASN A 61 9.09 -7.85 -8.17
C ASN A 61 8.11 -7.51 -9.30
N SER A 62 6.88 -8.03 -9.22
CA SER A 62 5.95 -7.97 -10.36
C SER A 62 4.72 -7.10 -10.13
N VAL A 63 4.28 -6.90 -8.88
CA VAL A 63 2.99 -6.23 -8.58
C VAL A 63 3.15 -5.04 -7.65
N SER A 64 3.97 -5.16 -6.61
CA SER A 64 4.02 -4.18 -5.50
C SER A 64 4.38 -2.77 -5.97
N GLY A 65 5.32 -2.64 -6.92
CA GLY A 65 5.74 -1.34 -7.43
C GLY A 65 4.59 -0.55 -8.08
N LEU A 66 3.74 -1.23 -8.85
CA LEU A 66 2.58 -0.63 -9.49
C LEU A 66 1.55 -0.18 -8.45
N LEU A 67 1.19 -1.07 -7.50
CA LEU A 67 0.19 -0.74 -6.47
C LEU A 67 0.68 0.40 -5.57
N CYS A 68 1.95 0.41 -5.16
CA CYS A 68 2.53 1.52 -4.41
C CYS A 68 2.44 2.84 -5.18
N GLN A 69 2.75 2.82 -6.48
CA GLN A 69 2.67 4.02 -7.32
C GLN A 69 1.23 4.54 -7.43
N GLU A 70 0.24 3.66 -7.55
CA GLU A 70 -1.18 4.02 -7.58
C GLU A 70 -1.62 4.70 -6.28
N GLU A 71 -1.27 4.14 -5.11
CA GLU A 71 -1.60 4.77 -3.82
C GLU A 71 -0.94 6.16 -3.68
N PHE A 72 0.33 6.28 -4.07
CA PHE A 72 1.06 7.54 -3.99
C PHE A 72 0.53 8.60 -4.96
N GLN A 73 0.18 8.19 -6.18
CA GLN A 73 -0.43 9.08 -7.16
C GLN A 73 -1.78 9.60 -6.66
N ALA A 74 -2.61 8.73 -6.07
CA ALA A 74 -3.88 9.13 -5.48
C ALA A 74 -3.71 10.16 -4.34
N LEU A 75 -2.64 10.05 -3.54
CA LEU A 75 -2.32 11.05 -2.52
C LEU A 75 -1.90 12.40 -3.12
N LEU A 76 -1.12 12.39 -4.20
CA LEU A 76 -0.66 13.61 -4.88
C LEU A 76 -1.80 14.34 -5.61
N GLU A 77 -2.73 13.59 -6.19
CA GLU A 77 -3.90 14.12 -6.91
C GLU A 77 -5.01 14.62 -5.99
N ARG A 78 -4.91 14.36 -4.68
CA ARG A 78 -5.93 14.77 -3.70
C ARG A 78 -6.00 16.30 -3.62
N LYS A 79 -7.17 16.84 -4.01
CA LYS A 79 -7.47 18.28 -4.00
C LYS A 79 -7.92 18.81 -2.63
N ASP A 80 -8.46 17.94 -1.79
CA ASP A 80 -8.90 18.27 -0.42
C ASP A 80 -7.72 18.27 0.54
N ARG A 81 -6.95 19.36 0.50
CA ARG A 81 -5.85 19.61 1.44
C ARG A 81 -6.44 20.29 2.67
N GLN A 82 -6.27 19.65 3.82
CA GLN A 82 -6.63 20.23 5.10
C GLN A 82 -5.51 21.19 5.53
N ASP A 83 -5.83 22.43 5.92
CA ASP A 83 -4.84 23.48 6.22
C ASP A 83 -3.83 23.06 7.31
N ASN A 84 -4.28 22.24 8.26
CA ASN A 84 -3.47 21.76 9.37
C ASN A 84 -2.67 20.48 9.04
N MET A 85 -2.74 19.96 7.81
CA MET A 85 -2.11 18.69 7.41
C MET A 85 -1.19 18.87 6.20
N GLN A 86 0.08 18.51 6.37
CA GLN A 86 1.07 18.45 5.29
C GLN A 86 1.43 17.00 4.98
N ILE A 87 1.33 16.61 3.71
CA ILE A 87 1.68 15.25 3.25
C ILE A 87 2.85 15.36 2.28
N LYS A 88 3.89 14.57 2.51
CA LYS A 88 5.05 14.41 1.62
C LYS A 88 5.20 12.95 1.23
N VAL A 89 5.36 12.69 -0.06
CA VAL A 89 5.51 11.33 -0.60
C VAL A 89 6.97 11.12 -0.99
N HIS A 90 7.56 10.04 -0.50
CA HIS A 90 8.91 9.58 -0.80
C HIS A 90 8.84 8.25 -1.55
N SER A 91 8.46 8.29 -2.84
CA SER A 91 8.18 7.09 -3.64
C SER A 91 9.35 6.10 -3.71
N ALA A 92 10.59 6.59 -3.76
CA ALA A 92 11.79 5.74 -3.78
C ALA A 92 11.96 4.91 -2.49
N LEU A 93 11.53 5.45 -1.36
CA LEU A 93 11.56 4.79 -0.05
C LEU A 93 10.24 4.05 0.26
N ARG A 94 9.26 4.13 -0.64
CA ARG A 94 7.88 3.67 -0.41
C ARG A 94 7.27 4.24 0.87
N GLN A 95 7.59 5.49 1.18
CA GLN A 95 7.20 6.13 2.43
C GLN A 95 6.36 7.39 2.19
N VAL A 96 5.42 7.63 3.09
CA VAL A 96 4.66 8.88 3.20
C VAL A 96 4.96 9.50 4.56
N MET A 97 5.33 10.77 4.57
CA MET A 97 5.44 11.58 5.76
C MET A 97 4.19 12.46 5.88
N ALA A 98 3.50 12.38 7.00
CA ALA A 98 2.36 13.23 7.31
C ALA A 98 2.67 14.05 8.56
N VAL A 99 2.44 15.36 8.48
CA VAL A 99 2.63 16.30 9.58
C VAL A 99 1.30 17.01 9.83
N TYR A 100 0.78 16.85 11.03
CA TYR A 100 -0.41 17.56 11.50
C TYR A 100 -0.01 18.59 12.56
N SER A 101 -0.48 19.83 12.42
CA SER A 101 -0.15 20.92 13.33
C SER A 101 -1.39 21.69 13.77
N ILE A 102 -1.54 21.93 15.07
CA ILE A 102 -2.52 22.85 15.65
C ILE A 102 -1.80 23.66 16.74
N ASP A 103 -1.89 24.98 16.69
CA ASP A 103 -1.22 25.90 17.63
C ASP A 103 0.29 25.57 17.75
N GLU A 104 0.77 25.25 18.96
CA GLU A 104 2.15 24.85 19.23
C GLU A 104 2.38 23.32 19.12
N ALA A 105 1.32 22.53 18.94
CA ALA A 105 1.39 21.08 18.88
C ALA A 105 1.63 20.58 17.45
N LYS A 106 2.60 19.67 17.30
CA LYS A 106 2.93 19.01 16.04
C LYS A 106 2.98 17.50 16.18
N VAL A 107 2.26 16.80 15.32
CA VAL A 107 2.28 15.34 15.18
C VAL A 107 2.90 14.99 13.84
N GLU A 108 4.00 14.24 13.87
CA GLU A 108 4.68 13.76 12.67
C GLU A 108 4.58 12.24 12.60
N LEU A 109 4.26 11.72 11.41
CA LEU A 109 4.08 10.31 11.15
C LEU A 109 4.81 9.91 9.87
N HIS A 110 5.44 8.74 9.90
CA HIS A 110 6.04 8.09 8.75
C HIS A 110 5.33 6.77 8.51
N ILE A 111 4.73 6.63 7.33
CA ILE A 111 4.02 5.42 6.89
C ILE A 111 4.84 4.80 5.77
N THR A 112 5.36 3.60 5.99
CA THR A 112 6.22 2.89 5.04
C THR A 112 5.52 1.64 4.52
N LEU A 113 5.33 1.57 3.21
CA LEU A 113 4.79 0.38 2.55
C LEU A 113 5.89 -0.69 2.39
N PRO A 114 5.59 -1.97 2.65
CA PRO A 114 6.57 -3.05 2.54
C PRO A 114 6.99 -3.31 1.09
N SER A 115 8.11 -4.02 0.93
CA SER A 115 8.63 -4.41 -0.38
C SER A 115 7.67 -5.31 -1.16
N ASN A 116 6.86 -6.12 -0.47
CA ASN A 116 5.83 -7.00 -1.00
C ASN A 116 4.40 -6.48 -0.80
N PHE A 117 4.21 -5.15 -0.72
CA PHE A 117 2.89 -4.53 -0.59
C PHE A 117 1.89 -5.08 -1.63
N PRO A 118 0.65 -5.44 -1.25
CA PRO A 118 -0.01 -5.28 0.06
C PRO A 118 0.10 -6.48 1.02
N LEU A 119 0.95 -7.48 0.78
CA LEU A 119 0.99 -8.68 1.63
C LEU A 119 1.67 -8.43 2.98
N GLY A 120 2.78 -7.68 2.99
CA GLY A 120 3.46 -7.31 4.22
C GLY A 120 2.66 -6.34 5.07
N ALA A 121 3.01 -6.24 6.35
CA ALA A 121 2.49 -5.20 7.22
C ALA A 121 3.02 -3.82 6.81
N VAL A 122 2.16 -2.81 6.87
CA VAL A 122 2.55 -1.40 6.73
C VAL A 122 3.15 -0.94 8.06
N THR A 123 4.33 -0.33 8.00
CA THR A 123 4.98 0.22 9.19
C THR A 123 4.53 1.65 9.41
N VAL A 124 4.13 2.00 10.64
CA VAL A 124 3.80 3.37 11.04
C VAL A 124 4.72 3.77 12.19
N GLU A 125 5.47 4.84 12.00
CA GLU A 125 6.40 5.40 12.99
C GLU A 125 6.00 6.83 13.32
N GLY A 126 6.13 7.22 14.59
CA GLY A 126 5.97 8.61 15.00
C GLY A 126 7.31 9.35 14.93
N GLY A 127 7.29 10.59 14.43
CA GLY A 127 8.45 11.49 14.44
C GLY A 127 8.74 12.08 15.83
N LYS A 128 9.80 12.90 15.93
CA LYS A 128 10.14 13.64 17.16
C LYS A 128 9.09 14.73 17.42
N GLN A 129 8.42 14.66 18.57
CA GLN A 129 7.43 15.65 18.99
C GLN A 129 8.03 16.70 19.94
N ILE A 130 7.46 17.91 19.90
CA ILE A 130 7.54 18.92 20.96
C ILE A 130 6.14 18.91 21.63
N GLY A 131 6.05 18.49 22.89
CA GLY A 131 4.81 18.49 23.70
C GLY A 131 3.88 17.26 23.54
N GLY A 132 3.97 16.27 24.45
CA GLY A 132 2.91 15.27 24.69
C GLY A 132 3.14 13.81 24.23
N ARG A 133 4.00 13.07 24.93
CA ARG A 133 4.42 11.67 24.60
C ARG A 133 3.32 10.60 24.53
N LEU A 134 2.15 10.81 25.16
CA LEU A 134 1.12 9.75 25.31
C LEU A 134 0.13 9.69 24.15
N GLN A 135 -0.21 10.83 23.52
CA GLN A 135 -1.19 10.85 22.43
C GLN A 135 -0.64 10.26 21.13
N SER A 136 0.67 10.41 20.86
CA SER A 136 1.30 9.89 19.65
C SER A 136 1.30 8.36 19.57
N ARG A 137 1.55 7.66 20.68
CA ARG A 137 1.57 6.18 20.70
C ARG A 137 0.18 5.60 20.42
N GLN A 138 -0.87 6.21 20.95
CA GLN A 138 -2.25 5.80 20.69
C GLN A 138 -2.63 6.04 19.22
N VAL A 139 -2.28 7.20 18.66
CA VAL A 139 -2.50 7.52 17.25
C VAL A 139 -1.76 6.53 16.33
N VAL A 140 -0.48 6.27 16.59
CA VAL A 140 0.32 5.30 15.81
C VAL A 140 -0.32 3.90 15.87
N MET A 141 -0.74 3.45 17.06
CA MET A 141 -1.39 2.15 17.22
C MET A 141 -2.71 2.06 16.44
N GLN A 142 -3.60 3.06 16.62
CA GLN A 142 -4.90 3.07 15.95
C GLN A 142 -4.77 3.16 14.42
N LEU A 143 -3.83 3.98 13.93
CA LEU A 143 -3.53 4.05 12.49
C LEU A 143 -2.94 2.74 11.96
N SER A 144 -2.07 2.08 12.71
CA SER A 144 -1.51 0.78 12.31
C SER A 144 -2.61 -0.27 12.16
N ILE A 145 -3.54 -0.33 13.10
CA ILE A 145 -4.73 -1.20 13.03
C ILE A 145 -5.55 -0.83 11.80
N PHE A 146 -5.93 0.44 11.66
CA PHE A 146 -6.76 0.92 10.56
C PHE A 146 -6.16 0.54 9.20
N LEU A 147 -4.87 0.83 8.96
CA LEU A 147 -4.19 0.58 7.69
C LEU A 147 -4.01 -0.92 7.40
N THR A 148 -3.83 -1.74 8.43
CA THR A 148 -3.74 -3.21 8.27
C THR A 148 -5.11 -3.80 7.90
N HIS A 149 -6.18 -3.20 8.39
CA HIS A 149 -7.56 -3.66 8.22
C HIS A 149 -8.34 -2.98 7.09
N GLN A 150 -7.78 -1.98 6.39
CA GLN A 150 -8.48 -1.37 5.24
C GLN A 150 -8.77 -2.42 4.16
N VAL A 151 -10.04 -2.79 4.07
CA VAL A 151 -10.66 -3.37 2.89
C VAL A 151 -10.92 -2.18 1.96
N LYS A 152 -10.35 -2.16 0.75
CA LYS A 152 -10.88 -1.28 -0.29
C LYS A 152 -12.25 -1.80 -0.72
N CYS A 153 -13.25 -1.67 0.14
CA CYS A 153 -14.64 -1.63 -0.28
C CYS A 153 -14.85 -0.27 -0.91
N ASN A 154 -14.45 -0.11 -2.17
CA ASN A 154 -14.96 1.01 -2.95
C ASN A 154 -16.42 0.68 -3.28
N GLY A 155 -17.31 1.00 -2.34
CA GLY A 155 -18.73 1.16 -2.62
C GLY A 155 -18.89 2.41 -3.47
N GLY A 156 -18.73 2.24 -4.78
CA GLY A 156 -19.13 3.22 -5.78
C GLY A 156 -20.59 3.00 -6.13
N ASN A 157 -21.41 3.97 -5.71
CA ASN A 157 -22.71 4.28 -6.28
C ASN A 157 -22.54 4.70 -7.74
#